data_AF-A0A349LTJ1-F1
#
_entry.id   AF-A0A349LTJ1-F1
#
_cell.length_a   1.000
_cell.length_b   1.000
_cell.length_c   1.000
_cell.angle_alpha   90.00
_cell.angle_beta   90.00
_cell.angle_gamma   90.00
#
_symmetry.space_group_name_H-M   'P 1'
#
loop_
_entity.id
_entity.type
_entity.pdbx_description
1 polymer ?
#
loop_
_entity_poly.entity_id
_entity_poly.type
_entity_poly.pdbx_seq_one_letter_code
_entity_poly.pdbx_strand_id
1 'polypeptide(L)'
;MYPKAPKADPKANAAKAKSKQLTVAVLGRHMKISCPAGQEEKLEAALKELETRVGNTRYQPGVHGAEDVLLMIALNLCNELLELKNPAV
;
A
#
# COMPACT_ATOMS: atom_id res chain seq x y z
N MET A 1 9.09 -17.58 -41.03
CA MET A 1 7.74 -17.37 -40.50
C MET A 1 7.64 -18.14 -39.19
N TYR A 2 7.72 -17.45 -38.05
CA TYR A 2 7.42 -18.02 -36.75
C TYR A 2 6.21 -17.28 -36.19
N PRO A 3 5.16 -17.99 -35.72
CA PRO A 3 3.97 -17.33 -35.22
C PRO A 3 4.27 -16.64 -33.89
N LYS A 4 3.92 -15.36 -33.85
CA LYS A 4 3.97 -14.50 -32.67
C LYS A 4 2.83 -14.92 -31.73
N ALA A 5 3.16 -15.45 -30.56
CA ALA A 5 2.21 -15.63 -29.47
C ALA A 5 2.71 -14.85 -28.24
N PRO A 6 2.24 -13.61 -28.03
CA PRO A 6 2.34 -12.98 -26.72
C PRO A 6 1.33 -13.68 -25.81
N LYS A 7 1.80 -14.56 -24.92
CA LYS A 7 1.01 -14.99 -23.77
C LYS A 7 1.00 -13.85 -22.76
N ALA A 8 0.07 -12.92 -22.95
CA ALA A 8 -0.27 -11.93 -21.95
C ALA A 8 -0.96 -12.65 -20.79
N ASP A 9 -0.43 -12.52 -19.59
CA ASP A 9 -1.04 -13.00 -18.36
C ASP A 9 -2.47 -12.44 -18.21
N PRO A 10 -3.51 -13.28 -18.04
CA PRO A 10 -4.92 -12.84 -18.00
C PRO A 10 -5.32 -12.00 -16.77
N LYS A 11 -4.38 -11.53 -15.93
CA LYS A 11 -4.70 -10.76 -14.71
C LYS A 11 -4.45 -9.26 -14.82
N ALA A 12 -4.27 -8.73 -16.04
CA ALA A 12 -4.08 -7.30 -16.28
C ALA A 12 -5.33 -6.57 -16.82
N ASN A 13 -6.51 -7.20 -16.82
CA ASN A 13 -7.70 -6.58 -17.41
C ASN A 13 -8.97 -6.82 -16.58
N ALA A 14 -9.02 -6.22 -15.39
CA ALA A 14 -10.26 -5.94 -14.69
C ALA A 14 -10.30 -4.44 -14.34
N ALA A 15 -11.25 -3.76 -14.97
CA ALA A 15 -11.76 -2.43 -14.67
C ALA A 15 -11.03 -1.22 -15.30
N LYS A 16 -11.40 -0.94 -16.55
CA LYS A 16 -11.63 0.43 -17.06
C LYS A 16 -12.81 1.09 -16.32
N ALA A 17 -12.78 1.11 -14.98
CA ALA A 17 -13.72 1.83 -14.14
C ALA A 17 -13.04 3.14 -13.72
N LYS A 18 -13.75 4.27 -13.86
CA LYS A 18 -13.24 5.61 -13.54
C LYS A 18 -12.54 5.58 -12.17
N SER A 19 -11.22 5.78 -12.14
CA SER A 19 -10.50 5.92 -10.88
C SER A 19 -10.84 7.28 -10.27
N LYS A 20 -11.20 7.28 -9.00
CA LYS A 20 -11.47 8.50 -8.23
C LYS A 20 -10.18 8.90 -7.53
N GLN A 21 -9.84 10.19 -7.55
CA GLN A 21 -8.76 10.69 -6.70
C GLN A 21 -9.30 10.89 -5.28
N LEU A 22 -8.68 10.20 -4.31
CA LEU A 22 -8.93 10.41 -2.89
C LEU A 22 -7.77 11.19 -2.29
N THR A 23 -8.06 12.13 -1.40
CA THR A 23 -7.05 12.80 -0.59
C THR A 23 -6.92 12.06 0.72
N VAL A 24 -5.70 11.66 1.07
CA VAL A 24 -5.36 11.00 2.34
C VAL A 24 -4.31 11.81 3.08
N ALA A 25 -4.25 11.64 4.40
CA ALA A 25 -3.25 12.26 5.26
C ALA A 25 -2.54 11.18 6.07
N VAL A 26 -1.20 11.19 6.07
CA VAL A 26 -0.39 10.27 6.89
C VAL A 26 0.79 11.05 7.46
N LEU A 27 1.02 10.98 8.77
CA LEU A 27 2.12 11.72 9.44
C LEU A 27 2.13 13.23 9.11
N GLY A 28 0.95 13.84 8.99
CA GLY A 28 0.80 15.25 8.62
C GLY A 28 1.06 15.57 7.13
N ARG A 29 1.32 14.56 6.29
CA ARG A 29 1.48 14.72 4.84
C ARG A 29 0.17 14.41 4.13
N HIS A 30 -0.35 15.39 3.40
CA HIS A 30 -1.51 15.21 2.52
C HIS A 30 -1.06 14.78 1.12
N MET A 31 -1.68 13.73 0.59
CA MET A 31 -1.41 13.25 -0.76
C MET A 31 -2.68 12.80 -1.48
N LYS A 32 -2.67 12.87 -2.81
CA LYS A 32 -3.75 12.38 -3.65
C LYS A 32 -3.38 11.01 -4.19
N ILE A 33 -4.28 10.06 -4.02
CA ILE A 33 -4.10 8.69 -4.50
C ILE A 33 -5.25 8.30 -5.42
N SER A 34 -4.91 7.53 -6.45
CA SER A 34 -5.90 6.98 -7.38
C SER A 34 -6.55 5.75 -6.74
N CYS A 35 -7.82 5.85 -6.38
CA CYS A 35 -8.63 4.75 -5.90
C CYS A 35 -9.47 4.19 -7.07
N PRO A 36 -9.33 2.90 -7.43
CA PRO A 36 -10.27 2.24 -8.34
C PRO A 36 -11.68 2.24 -7.74
N ALA A 37 -12.71 2.39 -8.57
CA ALA A 37 -14.09 2.40 -8.11
C ALA A 37 -14.45 1.10 -7.36
N GLY A 38 -15.07 1.22 -6.19
CA GLY A 38 -15.46 0.10 -5.32
C GLY A 38 -14.34 -0.41 -4.41
N GLN A 39 -13.21 0.29 -4.33
CA GLN A 39 -12.11 -0.02 -3.40
C GLN A 39 -11.94 1.04 -2.29
N GLU A 40 -12.86 2.00 -2.18
CA GLU A 40 -12.79 3.09 -1.22
C GLU A 40 -12.70 2.58 0.23
N GLU A 41 -13.54 1.62 0.61
CA GLU A 41 -13.53 1.01 1.95
C GLU A 41 -12.22 0.28 2.25
N LYS A 42 -11.68 -0.44 1.26
CA LYS A 42 -10.38 -1.14 1.41
C LYS A 42 -9.25 -0.15 1.62
N LEU A 43 -9.31 0.97 0.93
CA LEU A 43 -8.32 2.02 1.04
C LEU A 43 -8.40 2.75 2.38
N GLU A 44 -9.61 3.02 2.86
CA GLU A 44 -9.84 3.58 4.20
C GLU A 44 -9.34 2.63 5.31
N ALA A 45 -9.62 1.33 5.18
CA ALA A 45 -9.11 0.31 6.10
C ALA A 45 -7.57 0.27 6.10
N ALA A 46 -6.95 0.31 4.91
CA ALA A 46 -5.48 0.36 4.79
C ALA A 46 -4.88 1.63 5.40
N LEU A 47 -5.55 2.78 5.25
CA LEU A 47 -5.12 4.04 5.85
C LEU A 47 -5.17 3.96 7.38
N LYS A 48 -6.27 3.45 7.94
CA LYS A 48 -6.44 3.29 9.39
C LYS A 48 -5.40 2.34 9.99
N GLU A 49 -5.08 1.26 9.29
CA GLU A 49 -4.03 0.33 9.71
C GLU A 49 -2.65 1.00 9.74
N LEU A 50 -2.34 1.78 8.69
CA LEU A 50 -1.09 2.54 8.63
C LEU A 50 -0.99 3.58 9.76
N GLU A 51 -2.06 4.34 10.03
CA GLU A 51 -2.11 5.29 11.14
C GLU A 51 -1.90 4.62 12.50
N THR A 52 -2.52 3.44 12.70
CA THR A 52 -2.37 2.66 13.93
C THR A 52 -0.91 2.23 14.12
N ARG A 53 -0.24 1.74 13.07
CA ARG A 53 1.18 1.37 13.13
C ARG A 53 2.09 2.55 13.37
N VAL A 54 1.77 3.69 12.77
CA VAL A 54 2.48 4.96 13.04
C VAL A 54 2.37 5.32 14.52
N GLY A 55 1.17 5.26 15.10
CA GLY A 55 0.96 5.55 16.52
C GLY A 55 1.65 4.56 17.47
N ASN A 56 1.72 3.28 17.08
CA ASN A 56 2.38 2.23 17.86
C ASN A 56 3.91 2.23 17.69
N THR A 57 4.41 2.86 16.63
CA THR A 57 5.84 2.97 16.37
C THR A 57 6.43 3.98 17.34
N ARG A 58 7.34 3.51 18.21
CA ARG A 58 8.00 4.34 19.22
C ARG A 58 9.01 5.27 18.54
N TYR A 59 8.51 6.39 18.04
CA TYR A 59 9.29 7.44 17.39
C TYR A 59 9.76 8.45 18.43
N GLN A 60 11.02 8.87 18.35
CA GLN A 60 11.54 10.01 19.09
C GLN A 60 11.63 11.24 18.19
N PRO A 61 10.82 12.28 18.45
CA PRO A 61 10.92 13.56 17.75
C PRO A 61 12.34 14.13 17.86
N GLY A 62 12.95 14.44 16.71
CA GLY A 62 14.31 14.99 16.63
C GLY A 62 15.41 13.96 16.31
N VAL A 63 15.15 12.66 16.46
CA VAL A 63 16.11 11.59 16.09
C VAL A 63 15.74 10.94 14.76
N HIS A 64 14.44 10.74 14.52
CA HIS A 64 13.96 10.10 13.29
C HIS A 64 13.09 11.07 12.50
N GLY A 65 13.27 11.12 11.18
CA GLY A 65 12.36 11.82 10.29
C GLY A 65 11.07 11.04 10.08
N ALA A 66 10.02 11.71 9.58
CA ALA A 66 8.78 11.03 9.17
C ALA A 66 9.05 9.95 8.10
N GLU A 67 10.07 10.14 7.26
CA GLU A 67 10.46 9.18 6.22
C GLU A 67 11.10 7.91 6.80
N ASP A 68 11.96 8.04 7.82
CA ASP A 68 12.56 6.88 8.51
C ASP A 68 11.50 6.02 9.20
N VAL A 69 10.53 6.69 9.84
CA VAL A 69 9.39 6.01 10.49
C VAL A 69 8.54 5.26 9.45
N LEU A 70 8.23 5.89 8.31
CA LEU A 70 7.51 5.24 7.21
C LEU A 70 8.29 4.05 6.65
N LEU A 71 9.60 4.18 6.49
CA LEU A 71 10.45 3.10 5.99
C LEU A 71 10.43 1.90 6.94
N MET A 72 10.57 2.12 8.24
CA MET A 72 10.50 1.05 9.25
C MET A 72 9.14 0.35 9.24
N ILE A 73 8.04 1.12 9.18
CA ILE A 73 6.69 0.55 9.13
C ILE A 73 6.47 -0.24 7.84
N ALA A 74 6.94 0.28 6.70
CA ALA A 74 6.86 -0.42 5.42
C ALA A 74 7.64 -1.75 5.42
N LEU A 75 8.83 -1.78 6.03
CA LEU A 75 9.60 -3.01 6.19
C LEU A 75 8.85 -4.04 7.04
N ASN A 76 8.26 -3.63 8.16
CA ASN A 76 7.47 -4.51 9.01
C ASN A 76 6.24 -5.06 8.28
N LEU A 77 5.53 -4.21 7.54
CA LEU A 77 4.39 -4.61 6.69
C LEU A 77 4.79 -5.65 5.63
N CYS A 78 5.94 -5.44 4.98
CA CYS A 78 6.47 -6.41 4.03
C CYS A 78 6.80 -7.76 4.70
N ASN A 79 7.38 -7.75 5.91
CA ASN A 79 7.67 -8.96 6.66
C ASN A 79 6.39 -9.75 7.00
N GLU A 80 5.37 -9.10 7.55
CA GLU A 80 4.08 -9.75 7.85
C GLU A 80 3.40 -10.31 6.60
N LEU A 81 3.46 -9.58 5.49
CA LEU A 81 2.93 -10.06 4.22
C LEU A 81 3.70 -11.28 3.70
N LEU A 82 5.02 -11.35 3.93
CA LEU A 82 5.82 -12.52 3.58
C LEU A 82 5.50 -13.71 4.49
N GLU A 83 5.31 -13.50 5.79
CA GLU A 83 4.88 -14.54 6.74
C GLU A 83 3.51 -15.12 6.34
N LEU A 84 2.56 -14.27 5.94
CA LEU A 84 1.25 -14.71 5.46
C LEU A 84 1.32 -15.47 4.12
N LYS A 85 2.24 -15.09 3.23
CA LYS A 85 2.45 -15.76 1.95
C LYS A 85 3.24 -17.05 2.06
N ASN A 86 4.13 -17.14 3.05
CA ASN A 86 4.97 -18.29 3.31
C ASN A 86 4.84 -18.71 4.78
N PRO A 87 3.71 -19.34 5.19
CA PRO A 87 3.46 -19.75 6.57
C PRO A 87 4.33 -20.93 7.05
N ALA A 88 5.48 -21.17 6.41
CA ALA A 88 6.38 -22.28 6.68
C ALA A 88 7.82 -21.76 6.86
N VAL A 89 8.12 -21.40 8.11
CA VAL A 89 9.44 -21.55 8.75
C VAL A 89 9.19 -22.16 10.12
#